data_AF-A0A1Y3BTC0-F1
#
_entry.id   AF-A0A1Y3BTC0-F1
#
_cell.length_a   1.000
_cell.length_b   1.000
_cell.length_c   1.000
_cell.angle_alpha   90.00
_cell.angle_beta   90.00
_cell.angle_gamma   90.00
#
_symmetry.space_group_name_H-M   'P 1'
#
loop_
_entity.id
_entity.type
_entity.pdbx_description
1 polymer ?
#
loop_
_entity_poly.entity_id
_entity_poly.type
_entity_poly.pdbx_seq_one_letter_code
_entity_poly.pdbx_strand_id
1 'polypeptide(L)'
;MFWGVTILPGRRYSQTVELSYHISKAALEIDVKKPEAEKRVQVMLEQNDTKYLLCTLDSQKIIQTELDLIFTEGEQVTFYLNGEGTVHLTGYIMDFDDDELDDDEEDDEEEEEEDLKTVPLNKRKLVDNDLSSKKTKTASADEEDEDDDEDDDDLGKLDADMFDEDDDDDDDDEEEDEEDDDEEDEEEADVAKSPG
;
A
#
# COMPACT_ATOMS: atom_id res chain seq x y z
N MET A 1 16.96 13.92 -3.61
CA MET A 1 16.64 14.58 -4.92
C MET A 1 15.24 14.20 -5.42
N PHE A 2 14.54 14.95 -6.30
CA PHE A 2 13.21 14.53 -6.83
C PHE A 2 13.35 13.36 -7.83
N TRP A 3 12.41 12.40 -7.77
CA TRP A 3 12.28 11.32 -8.74
C TRP A 3 10.85 11.25 -9.30
N GLY A 4 10.72 10.93 -10.58
CA GLY A 4 9.41 10.68 -11.17
C GLY A 4 9.48 10.07 -12.56
N VAL A 5 8.44 9.31 -12.89
CA VAL A 5 8.30 8.66 -14.20
C VAL A 5 6.84 8.67 -14.63
N THR A 6 6.62 8.81 -15.94
CA THR A 6 5.31 8.73 -16.57
C THR A 6 5.19 7.43 -17.33
N ILE A 7 4.23 6.60 -16.94
CA ILE A 7 3.98 5.30 -17.54
C ILE A 7 2.78 5.42 -18.48
N LEU A 8 3.00 5.14 -19.76
CA LEU A 8 1.97 5.11 -20.78
C LEU A 8 1.29 3.74 -20.86
N PRO A 9 0.00 3.67 -21.23
CA PRO A 9 -0.72 2.41 -21.37
C PRO A 9 -0.09 1.54 -22.47
N GLY A 10 -0.08 0.22 -22.25
CA GLY A 10 0.48 -0.76 -23.18
C GLY A 10 2.01 -0.76 -23.28
N ARG A 11 2.71 0.08 -22.51
CA ARG A 11 4.18 0.08 -22.45
C ARG A 11 4.69 -0.53 -21.15
N ARG A 12 5.80 -1.26 -21.26
CA ARG A 12 6.59 -1.75 -20.11
C ARG A 12 7.83 -0.90 -19.97
N TYR A 13 8.09 -0.42 -18.77
CA TYR A 13 9.23 0.43 -18.43
C TYR A 13 10.19 -0.39 -17.58
N SER A 14 11.13 -1.04 -18.24
CA SER A 14 12.19 -1.83 -17.61
C SER A 14 13.42 -0.95 -17.40
N GLN A 15 13.94 -0.94 -16.18
CA GLN A 15 15.17 -0.23 -15.84
C GLN A 15 15.97 -1.00 -14.79
N THR A 16 17.28 -0.81 -14.84
CA THR A 16 18.15 -1.10 -13.70
C THR A 16 18.22 0.16 -12.84
N VAL A 17 18.01 0.03 -11.54
CA VAL A 17 18.05 1.15 -10.59
C VAL A 17 19.50 1.63 -10.44
N GLU A 18 19.79 2.85 -10.89
CA GLU A 18 21.13 3.46 -10.79
C GLU A 18 21.37 4.13 -9.43
N LEU A 19 20.33 4.71 -8.84
CA LEU A 19 20.36 5.34 -7.51
C LEU A 19 19.15 4.85 -6.74
N SER A 20 19.33 4.56 -5.46
CA SER A 20 18.21 4.14 -4.60
C SER A 20 17.13 5.22 -4.55
N TYR A 21 15.86 4.86 -4.67
CA TYR A 21 14.77 5.82 -4.64
C TYR A 21 13.53 5.28 -3.92
N HIS A 22 12.76 6.20 -3.38
CA HIS A 22 11.46 5.95 -2.76
C HIS A 22 10.35 6.42 -3.69
N ILE A 23 9.40 5.53 -4.03
CA ILE A 23 8.15 5.91 -4.69
C ILE A 23 7.11 6.17 -3.62
N SER A 24 6.63 7.41 -3.59
CA SER A 24 5.70 7.91 -2.57
C SER A 24 4.25 8.01 -3.04
N LYS A 25 4.03 8.21 -4.35
CA LYS A 25 2.70 8.44 -4.91
C LYS A 25 2.57 7.89 -6.33
N ALA A 26 1.35 7.45 -6.64
CA ALA A 26 0.88 7.18 -7.99
C ALA A 26 -0.36 8.04 -8.28
N ALA A 27 -0.41 8.68 -9.44
CA ALA A 27 -1.51 9.53 -9.85
C ALA A 27 -1.93 9.25 -11.30
N LEU A 28 -3.23 9.08 -11.53
CA LEU A 28 -3.83 8.87 -12.83
C LEU A 28 -3.97 10.21 -13.57
N GLU A 29 -3.55 10.25 -14.83
CA GLU A 29 -3.75 11.41 -15.69
C GLU A 29 -5.21 11.53 -16.14
N ILE A 30 -5.85 12.64 -15.76
CA ILE A 30 -7.22 12.98 -16.14
C ILE A 30 -7.19 14.06 -17.22
N ASP A 31 -7.87 13.81 -18.34
CA ASP A 31 -8.02 14.80 -19.39
C ASP A 31 -9.05 15.87 -18.95
N VAL A 32 -8.57 17.08 -18.67
CA VAL A 32 -9.41 18.21 -18.27
C VAL A 32 -10.46 18.56 -19.33
N LYS A 33 -10.23 18.21 -20.61
CA LYS A 33 -11.19 18.44 -21.69
C LYS A 33 -12.29 17.38 -21.77
N LYS A 34 -12.05 16.20 -21.19
CA LYS A 34 -12.97 15.06 -21.19
C LYS A 34 -13.03 14.41 -19.79
N PRO A 35 -13.57 15.12 -18.79
CA PRO A 35 -13.60 14.63 -17.41
C PRO A 35 -14.51 13.42 -17.21
N GLU A 36 -15.45 13.16 -18.13
CA GLU A 36 -16.40 12.04 -18.05
C GLU A 36 -15.82 10.71 -18.57
N ALA A 37 -14.58 10.70 -19.07
CA ALA A 37 -13.94 9.46 -19.49
C ALA A 37 -13.62 8.59 -18.27
N GLU A 38 -14.41 7.53 -18.08
CA GLU A 38 -14.14 6.48 -17.10
C GLU A 38 -12.87 5.74 -17.50
N LYS A 39 -11.84 5.84 -16.65
CA LYS A 39 -10.56 5.18 -16.83
C LYS A 39 -10.24 4.43 -15.55
N ARG A 40 -9.94 3.14 -15.71
CA ARG A 40 -9.46 2.29 -14.62
C ARG A 40 -8.13 1.69 -15.03
N VAL A 41 -7.13 1.89 -14.19
CA VAL A 41 -5.76 1.48 -14.45
C VAL A 41 -5.18 0.80 -13.23
N GLN A 42 -4.51 -0.33 -13.43
CA GLN A 42 -3.74 -1.01 -12.41
C GLN A 42 -2.25 -0.74 -12.66
N VAL A 43 -1.55 -0.32 -11.61
CA VAL A 43 -0.10 -0.17 -11.65
C VAL A 43 0.53 -1.49 -11.22
N MET A 44 1.31 -2.07 -12.11
CA MET A 44 1.97 -3.34 -11.91
C MET A 44 3.49 -3.15 -11.82
N LEU A 45 4.11 -3.92 -10.93
CA LEU A 45 5.55 -4.06 -10.80
C LEU A 45 5.94 -5.49 -11.13
N GLU A 46 7.00 -5.66 -11.90
CA GLU A 46 7.64 -6.94 -12.14
C GLU A 46 9.09 -6.87 -11.68
N GLN A 47 9.46 -7.77 -10.77
CA GLN A 47 10.80 -7.90 -10.19
C GLN A 47 11.11 -9.38 -10.05
N ASN A 48 12.27 -9.82 -10.54
CA ASN A 48 12.70 -11.24 -10.51
C ASN A 48 11.62 -12.20 -11.06
N ASP A 49 11.10 -11.90 -12.25
CA ASP A 49 10.03 -12.65 -12.94
C ASP A 49 8.71 -12.80 -12.15
N THR A 50 8.56 -12.06 -11.05
CA THR A 50 7.36 -12.06 -10.21
C THR A 50 6.61 -10.74 -10.39
N LYS A 51 5.29 -10.84 -10.58
CA LYS A 51 4.40 -9.70 -10.84
C LYS A 51 3.61 -9.34 -9.59
N TYR A 52 3.59 -8.06 -9.26
CA TYR A 52 2.93 -7.48 -8.11
C TYR A 52 1.96 -6.38 -8.55
N LEU A 53 0.75 -6.40 -8.00
CA LEU A 53 -0.21 -5.30 -8.14
C LEU A 53 0.08 -4.26 -7.06
N LEU A 54 0.52 -3.06 -7.44
CA LEU A 54 0.84 -1.99 -6.49
C LEU A 54 -0.42 -1.24 -6.05
N CYS A 55 -1.24 -0.81 -7.01
CA CYS A 55 -2.50 -0.13 -6.74
C CYS A 55 -3.45 -0.19 -7.95
N THR A 56 -4.72 0.10 -7.70
CA THR A 56 -5.73 0.32 -8.75
C THR A 56 -6.23 1.75 -8.65
N LEU A 57 -6.06 2.50 -9.73
CA LEU A 57 -6.53 3.87 -9.89
C LEU A 57 -7.79 3.89 -10.76
N ASP A 58 -8.69 4.81 -10.43
CA ASP A 58 -10.01 4.96 -11.04
C ASP A 58 -10.32 6.45 -11.15
N SER A 59 -10.65 6.94 -12.35
CA SER A 59 -10.86 8.37 -12.61
C SER A 59 -12.03 8.98 -11.84
N GLN A 60 -12.97 8.18 -11.35
CA GLN A 60 -14.12 8.64 -10.57
C GLN A 60 -13.94 8.45 -9.06
N LYS A 61 -13.17 7.43 -8.64
CA LYS A 61 -13.05 7.06 -7.22
C LYS A 61 -11.68 7.35 -6.63
N ILE A 62 -10.63 6.85 -7.25
CA ILE A 62 -9.27 6.84 -6.69
C ILE A 62 -8.31 7.35 -7.77
N ILE A 63 -8.23 8.67 -7.87
CA ILE A 63 -7.40 9.34 -8.88
C ILE A 63 -5.91 9.32 -8.51
N GLN A 64 -5.59 9.17 -7.22
CA GLN A 64 -4.24 9.10 -6.70
C GLN A 64 -4.18 8.17 -5.50
N THR A 65 -3.01 7.58 -5.24
CA THR A 65 -2.77 6.68 -4.12
C THR A 65 -1.36 6.89 -3.60
N GLU A 66 -1.20 6.84 -2.28
CA GLU A 66 0.10 6.88 -1.62
C GLU A 66 0.73 5.49 -1.69
N LEU A 67 2.04 5.46 -1.94
CA LEU A 67 2.85 4.25 -1.99
C LEU A 67 4.01 4.43 -1.01
N ASP A 68 4.49 3.30 -0.49
CA ASP A 68 5.67 3.26 0.36
C ASP A 68 6.59 2.15 -0.14
N LEU A 69 7.26 2.43 -1.26
CA LEU A 69 8.10 1.46 -1.95
C LEU A 69 9.51 2.01 -2.08
N ILE A 70 10.48 1.21 -1.64
CA ILE A 70 11.90 1.50 -1.75
C ILE A 70 12.50 0.58 -2.78
N PHE A 71 13.23 1.16 -3.72
CA PHE A 71 14.04 0.44 -4.71
C PHE A 71 15.50 0.78 -4.49
N THR A 72 16.34 -0.25 -4.41
CA THR A 72 17.77 -0.10 -4.13
C THR A 72 18.60 -0.17 -5.40
N GLU A 73 19.76 0.48 -5.40
CA GLU A 73 20.73 0.39 -6.51
C GLU A 73 21.01 -1.06 -6.92
N GLY A 74 21.05 -1.30 -8.24
CA GLY A 74 21.29 -2.60 -8.85
C GLY A 74 20.06 -3.47 -9.06
N GLU A 75 18.89 -3.11 -8.51
CA GLU A 75 17.66 -3.85 -8.77
C GLU A 75 17.18 -3.69 -10.21
N GLN A 76 16.70 -4.78 -10.81
CA GLN A 76 16.01 -4.76 -12.10
C GLN A 76 14.51 -4.74 -11.86
N VAL A 77 13.86 -3.66 -12.28
CA VAL A 77 12.42 -3.45 -12.08
C VAL A 77 11.75 -3.10 -13.38
N THR A 78 10.53 -3.62 -13.56
CA THR A 78 9.70 -3.31 -14.71
C THR A 78 8.34 -2.80 -14.24
N PHE A 79 8.03 -1.54 -14.54
CA PHE A 79 6.72 -0.97 -14.28
C PHE A 79 5.86 -1.04 -15.55
N TYR A 80 4.60 -1.44 -15.40
CA TYR A 80 3.65 -1.45 -16.50
C TYR A 80 2.23 -1.24 -16.00
N LEU A 81 1.32 -0.93 -16.92
CA LEU A 81 -0.07 -0.65 -16.61
C LEU A 81 -0.97 -1.70 -17.25
N ASN A 82 -2.00 -2.12 -16.51
CA ASN A 82 -3.16 -2.79 -17.08
C ASN A 82 -4.33 -1.80 -17.14
N GLY A 83 -4.92 -1.61 -18.31
CA GLY A 83 -6.02 -0.68 -18.52
C GLY A 83 -5.63 0.56 -19.31
N GLU A 84 -6.63 1.41 -19.57
CA GLU A 84 -6.50 2.56 -20.45
C GLU A 84 -6.29 3.84 -19.65
N GLY A 85 -5.03 4.27 -19.53
CA GLY A 85 -4.69 5.54 -18.91
C GLY A 85 -3.19 5.69 -18.65
N THR A 86 -2.76 6.93 -18.49
CA THR A 86 -1.38 7.27 -18.14
C THR A 86 -1.29 7.43 -16.63
N VAL A 87 -0.23 6.91 -16.01
CA VAL A 87 0.02 7.08 -14.57
C VAL A 87 1.36 7.76 -14.36
N HIS A 88 1.38 8.74 -13.46
CA HIS A 88 2.59 9.38 -12.96
C HIS A 88 2.97 8.76 -11.63
N LEU A 89 4.18 8.21 -11.54
CA LEU A 89 4.79 7.80 -10.28
C LEU A 89 5.76 8.90 -9.85
N THR A 90 5.70 9.28 -8.57
CA THR A 90 6.53 10.35 -8.01
C THR A 90 7.11 9.96 -6.67
N GLY A 91 8.28 10.53 -6.37
CA GLY A 91 9.11 10.09 -5.28
C GLY A 91 10.35 10.95 -5.10
N TYR A 92 11.33 10.40 -4.39
CA TYR A 92 12.62 11.03 -4.17
C TYR A 92 13.74 9.99 -4.18
N ILE A 93 14.90 10.41 -4.69
CA ILE A 93 16.16 9.66 -4.57
C ILE A 93 16.57 9.68 -3.09
N MET A 94 16.97 8.51 -2.61
CA MET A 94 17.57 8.30 -1.30
C MET A 94 19.09 8.29 -1.47
N ASP A 95 19.73 9.29 -0.89
CA ASP A 95 21.18 9.39 -0.86
C ASP A 95 21.63 8.66 0.42
N PHE A 96 22.09 7.41 0.29
CA PHE A 96 22.84 6.75 1.36
C PHE A 96 24.28 7.23 1.24
N ASP A 97 24.55 8.45 1.71
CA ASP A 97 25.94 8.88 1.89
C ASP A 97 26.56 7.93 2.93
N ASP A 98 27.49 7.08 2.48
CA ASP A 98 28.33 6.19 3.30
C ASP A 98 29.25 6.96 4.27
N ASP A 99 29.08 8.29 4.35
CA ASP A 99 29.88 9.26 5.10
C ASP A 99 29.19 9.74 6.41
N GLU A 100 27.97 9.29 6.75
CA GLU A 100 27.33 9.57 8.07
C GLU A 100 27.52 8.43 9.10
N LEU A 101 28.65 7.72 9.02
CA LEU A 101 29.15 6.85 10.11
C LEU A 101 30.48 7.39 10.67
N ASP A 102 30.60 8.71 10.82
CA ASP A 102 31.67 9.33 11.61
C ASP A 102 31.13 9.69 13.00
N ASP A 103 31.56 8.87 13.96
CA ASP A 103 31.86 9.09 15.38
C ASP A 103 31.76 10.53 15.91
N ASP A 104 31.14 10.70 17.09
CA ASP A 104 31.22 11.82 18.08
C ASP A 104 29.82 12.13 18.67
N GLU A 105 29.47 11.96 19.94
CA GLU A 105 30.24 11.95 21.19
C GLU A 105 29.51 11.09 22.25
N GLU A 106 30.30 10.40 23.07
CA GLU A 106 29.90 9.84 24.36
C GLU A 106 29.16 10.91 25.20
N ASP A 107 27.88 10.68 25.53
CA ASP A 107 27.20 11.42 26.60
C ASP A 107 27.68 10.82 27.93
N ASP A 108 28.71 11.46 28.48
CA ASP A 108 29.33 11.21 29.77
C ASP A 108 28.25 11.17 30.88
N GLU A 109 28.04 9.98 31.45
CA GLU A 109 27.24 9.76 32.66
C GLU A 109 27.93 10.44 33.87
N GLU A 110 27.67 11.73 34.11
CA GLU A 110 28.00 12.35 35.40
C GLU A 110 26.97 11.92 36.46
N GLU A 111 27.27 10.79 37.12
CA GLU A 111 26.70 10.38 38.40
C GLU A 111 27.06 11.41 39.51
N GLU A 112 26.16 12.31 39.87
CA GLU A 112 26.23 13.03 41.14
C GLU A 112 25.71 12.14 42.29
N GLU A 113 26.66 11.55 43.03
CA GLU A 113 26.45 10.94 44.34
C GLU A 113 26.05 11.98 45.40
N GLU A 114 24.82 11.94 45.91
CA GLU A 114 24.45 12.59 47.19
C GLU A 114 23.89 11.54 48.18
N ASP A 115 24.84 10.99 48.94
CA ASP A 115 24.80 10.61 50.35
C ASP A 115 23.48 10.09 51.00
N LEU A 116 23.50 8.79 51.24
CA LEU A 116 22.61 8.02 52.11
C LEU A 116 22.68 8.44 53.58
N LYS A 117 21.53 8.78 54.19
CA LYS A 117 21.31 8.65 55.65
C LYS A 117 20.26 7.58 55.97
N THR A 118 20.80 6.43 56.37
CA THR A 118 20.29 5.37 57.29
C THR A 118 19.25 5.87 58.33
N VAL A 119 18.20 5.20 58.84
CA VAL A 119 17.78 3.81 59.18
C VAL A 119 16.39 3.92 59.89
N PRO A 120 15.65 2.88 60.37
CA PRO A 120 15.35 1.54 59.86
C PRO A 120 13.86 1.09 60.01
N LEU A 121 13.53 0.00 59.28
CA LEU A 121 12.55 -1.09 59.53
C LEU A 121 11.59 -1.06 60.74
N ASN A 122 10.28 -1.30 60.47
CA ASN A 122 9.50 -2.34 61.18
C ASN A 122 8.12 -2.70 60.57
N LYS A 123 8.04 -3.92 60.01
CA LYS A 123 7.14 -5.04 60.36
C LYS A 123 5.59 -4.88 60.43
N ARG A 124 4.95 -5.82 59.68
CA ARG A 124 3.66 -6.54 59.90
C ARG A 124 2.40 -5.87 59.31
N LYS A 125 1.30 -6.55 58.97
CA LYS A 125 0.90 -7.92 58.54
C LYS A 125 -0.65 -7.84 58.46
N LEU A 126 -1.25 -8.30 57.37
CA LEU A 126 -2.62 -8.88 57.24
C LEU A 126 -3.91 -8.05 57.60
N VAL A 127 -4.90 -8.27 56.72
CA VAL A 127 -6.35 -8.54 56.91
C VAL A 127 -7.34 -7.47 57.40
N ASP A 128 -8.30 -7.19 56.50
CA ASP A 128 -9.76 -7.41 56.61
C ASP A 128 -10.60 -6.59 57.60
N ASN A 129 -11.88 -6.48 57.23
CA ASN A 129 -13.03 -5.97 57.98
C ASN A 129 -13.11 -4.45 58.17
N ASP A 130 -14.27 -3.82 58.28
CA ASP A 130 -15.68 -4.18 58.14
C ASP A 130 -16.43 -2.87 58.36
N LEU A 131 -17.62 -2.81 57.78
CA LEU A 131 -18.78 -1.99 58.04
C LEU A 131 -18.77 -0.88 59.13
N SER A 132 -19.60 0.11 58.78
CA SER A 132 -20.43 0.92 59.67
C SER A 132 -19.75 2.19 60.24
N SER A 133 -20.41 3.34 60.40
CA SER A 133 -21.78 3.75 60.10
C SER A 133 -21.94 5.23 60.47
N LYS A 134 -22.93 5.89 59.86
CA LYS A 134 -23.75 7.02 60.39
C LYS A 134 -23.03 8.38 60.57
N LYS A 135 -23.64 9.56 60.35
CA LYS A 135 -25.04 9.97 60.15
C LYS A 135 -25.09 11.48 59.87
N THR A 136 -25.94 11.89 58.94
CA THR A 136 -26.90 13.00 59.08
C THR A 136 -28.04 12.68 58.11
N LYS A 137 -29.19 12.11 58.55
CA LYS A 137 -30.41 12.81 59.05
C LYS A 137 -30.86 13.86 58.02
N THR A 138 -32.02 13.84 57.37
CA THR A 138 -33.43 13.49 57.72
C THR A 138 -34.25 13.96 56.49
N ALA A 139 -35.43 13.48 56.06
CA ALA A 139 -36.36 12.43 56.46
C ALA A 139 -37.44 12.31 55.35
N SER A 140 -38.00 11.09 55.19
CA SER A 140 -39.42 10.73 54.88
C SER A 140 -40.07 11.23 53.58
N ALA A 141 -40.86 10.49 52.80
CA ALA A 141 -41.51 9.16 52.87
C ALA A 141 -41.88 8.81 51.40
N ASP A 142 -41.60 7.60 50.90
CA ASP A 142 -42.53 6.46 50.78
C ASP A 142 -43.52 6.65 49.60
N GLU A 143 -43.31 5.94 48.49
CA GLU A 143 -44.32 5.15 47.75
C GLU A 143 -43.61 4.03 46.96
N GLU A 144 -44.21 2.85 47.02
CA GLU A 144 -43.91 1.60 46.33
C GLU A 144 -44.41 1.69 44.87
N ASP A 145 -43.68 1.14 43.88
CA ASP A 145 -44.17 0.05 43.00
C ASP A 145 -43.29 -0.25 41.78
N GLU A 146 -43.06 -1.56 41.64
CA GLU A 146 -43.05 -2.44 40.46
C GLU A 146 -41.97 -2.34 39.35
N ASP A 147 -41.32 -3.51 39.20
CA ASP A 147 -40.43 -4.00 38.16
C ASP A 147 -41.09 -4.02 36.76
N ASP A 148 -40.29 -3.83 35.70
CA ASP A 148 -40.54 -4.51 34.43
C ASP A 148 -39.22 -4.68 33.64
N ASP A 149 -38.65 -5.88 33.73
CA ASP A 149 -37.64 -6.43 32.84
C ASP A 149 -38.38 -7.13 31.69
N GLU A 150 -38.26 -6.65 30.45
CA GLU A 150 -38.53 -7.48 29.26
C GLU A 150 -37.46 -7.28 28.18
N ASP A 151 -36.80 -8.41 27.88
CA ASP A 151 -36.00 -8.74 26.70
C ASP A 151 -36.73 -8.41 25.39
N ASP A 152 -35.99 -8.01 24.36
CA ASP A 152 -36.31 -8.47 23.00
C ASP A 152 -35.05 -8.65 22.14
N ASP A 153 -34.68 -9.91 21.95
CA ASP A 153 -33.70 -10.43 21.01
C ASP A 153 -34.26 -10.38 19.58
N ASP A 154 -34.04 -9.30 18.83
CA ASP A 154 -34.37 -9.25 17.39
C ASP A 154 -33.23 -9.84 16.54
N LEU A 155 -33.07 -11.16 16.60
CA LEU A 155 -32.28 -11.94 15.64
C LEU A 155 -33.15 -12.37 14.45
N GLY A 156 -33.31 -11.45 13.50
CA GLY A 156 -33.92 -11.70 12.20
C GLY A 156 -33.12 -12.68 11.35
N LYS A 157 -33.49 -13.97 11.43
CA LYS A 157 -33.39 -14.95 10.34
C LYS A 157 -34.26 -14.48 9.16
N LEU A 158 -33.86 -14.82 7.92
CA LEU A 158 -34.54 -14.81 6.59
C LEU A 158 -33.56 -14.18 5.56
N ASP A 159 -33.05 -14.78 4.49
CA ASP A 159 -33.40 -15.99 3.74
C ASP A 159 -32.12 -16.60 3.14
N ALA A 160 -31.92 -17.90 3.39
CA ALA A 160 -31.15 -18.78 2.51
C ALA A 160 -32.19 -19.53 1.67
N ASP A 161 -32.06 -19.46 0.35
CA ASP A 161 -32.57 -20.40 -0.68
C ASP A 161 -33.21 -19.69 -1.91
N MET A 162 -32.38 -19.47 -2.94
CA MET A 162 -32.77 -19.52 -4.37
C MET A 162 -31.47 -19.82 -5.15
N PHE A 163 -31.16 -21.08 -5.49
CA PHE A 163 -31.49 -21.76 -6.77
C PHE A 163 -31.30 -20.80 -7.98
N ASP A 164 -30.43 -21.06 -8.95
CA ASP A 164 -30.41 -22.27 -9.79
C ASP A 164 -29.10 -22.39 -10.60
N GLU A 165 -28.72 -23.63 -10.91
CA GLU A 165 -27.68 -24.06 -11.86
C GLU A 165 -28.23 -24.03 -13.30
N ASP A 166 -27.39 -23.64 -14.27
CA ASP A 166 -27.36 -24.06 -15.70
C ASP A 166 -26.33 -23.14 -16.40
N ASP A 167 -25.11 -23.58 -16.72
CA ASP A 167 -24.72 -24.51 -17.80
C ASP A 167 -25.02 -23.95 -19.20
N ASP A 168 -23.97 -23.49 -19.89
CA ASP A 168 -23.75 -23.76 -21.31
C ASP A 168 -22.32 -23.33 -21.70
N ASP A 169 -21.52 -24.35 -22.04
CA ASP A 169 -20.36 -24.33 -22.93
C ASP A 169 -20.61 -23.46 -24.18
N ASP A 170 -19.60 -22.71 -24.62
CA ASP A 170 -19.21 -22.84 -26.03
C ASP A 170 -17.72 -22.61 -26.23
N ASP A 171 -17.12 -23.66 -26.75
CA ASP A 171 -15.77 -23.88 -27.21
C ASP A 171 -15.71 -23.35 -28.64
N ASP A 172 -14.81 -22.41 -28.96
CA ASP A 172 -14.49 -22.11 -30.36
C ASP A 172 -12.99 -21.91 -30.52
N ASP A 173 -12.33 -23.07 -30.49
CA ASP A 173 -11.04 -23.36 -31.09
C ASP A 173 -11.21 -23.34 -32.62
N GLU A 174 -10.81 -22.27 -33.30
CA GLU A 174 -10.47 -22.31 -34.73
C GLU A 174 -9.06 -21.74 -34.96
N GLU A 175 -8.10 -22.67 -34.89
CA GLU A 175 -6.84 -22.66 -35.64
C GLU A 175 -7.13 -22.73 -37.15
N GLU A 176 -6.79 -21.69 -37.92
CA GLU A 176 -6.51 -21.74 -39.37
C GLU A 176 -5.71 -20.48 -39.74
N ASP A 177 -4.74 -20.47 -40.64
CA ASP A 177 -3.81 -21.44 -41.18
C ASP A 177 -2.84 -20.58 -42.04
N GLU A 178 -1.78 -21.23 -42.50
CA GLU A 178 -0.62 -20.69 -43.21
C GLU A 178 -0.87 -19.84 -44.47
N GLU A 179 0.13 -19.01 -44.81
CA GLU A 179 0.80 -18.86 -46.14
C GLU A 179 1.28 -17.41 -46.32
N ASP A 180 2.37 -17.06 -47.00
CA ASP A 180 3.62 -17.66 -47.48
C ASP A 180 4.34 -16.48 -48.16
N ASP A 181 5.67 -16.58 -48.29
CA ASP A 181 6.56 -15.94 -49.27
C ASP A 181 6.39 -14.45 -49.67
N ASP A 182 7.48 -13.69 -49.48
CA ASP A 182 8.21 -13.15 -50.64
C ASP A 182 9.63 -12.73 -50.20
N GLU A 183 10.58 -13.64 -50.47
CA GLU A 183 11.99 -13.31 -50.68
C GLU A 183 12.12 -12.37 -51.89
N GLU A 184 12.70 -11.18 -51.69
CA GLU A 184 13.47 -10.53 -52.76
C GLU A 184 14.86 -10.17 -52.22
N ASP A 185 15.76 -11.14 -52.38
CA ASP A 185 17.20 -10.96 -52.49
C ASP A 185 17.53 -10.58 -53.95
N GLU A 186 18.02 -9.36 -54.17
CA GLU A 186 18.88 -9.04 -55.32
C GLU A 186 20.09 -8.24 -54.82
N GLU A 187 21.09 -8.96 -54.33
CA GLU A 187 22.47 -9.00 -54.85
C GLU A 187 23.00 -7.74 -55.61
N GLU A 188 24.03 -7.14 -55.00
CA GLU A 188 25.33 -6.79 -55.60
C GLU A 188 25.40 -5.87 -56.86
N ALA A 189 26.07 -4.72 -56.70
CA ALA A 189 27.42 -4.50 -57.26
C ALA A 189 27.69 -3.04 -57.72
N ASP A 190 28.89 -2.58 -57.34
CA ASP A 190 29.79 -1.67 -58.07
C ASP A 190 29.30 -0.22 -58.34
N VAL A 191 30.05 0.86 -58.08
CA VAL A 191 31.45 1.09 -58.46
C VAL A 191 32.03 2.18 -57.57
N ALA A 192 33.16 1.87 -56.94
CA ALA A 192 34.13 2.87 -56.49
C ALA A 192 34.99 3.34 -57.68
N LYS A 193 34.97 4.64 -58.03
CA LYS A 193 36.14 5.42 -58.51
C LYS A 193 35.74 6.88 -58.83
N SER A 194 36.14 7.84 -58.01
CA SER A 194 37.37 8.68 -58.15
C SER A 194 37.10 10.00 -58.92
N PRO A 195 38.12 10.84 -59.18
CA PRO A 195 38.59 11.86 -58.25
C PRO A 195 38.55 13.27 -58.89
N GLY A 196 38.71 14.32 -58.08
CA GLY A 196 38.90 15.69 -58.55
C GLY A 196 39.30 16.61 -57.41
#